data_AF-A0A536IT39-F1
#
_entry.id   AF-A0A536IT39-F1
#
_cell.length_a   1.000
_cell.length_b   1.000
_cell.length_c   1.000
_cell.angle_alpha   90.00
_cell.angle_beta   90.00
_cell.angle_gamma   90.00
#
_symmetry.space_group_name_H-M   'P 1'
#
loop_
_entity.id
_entity.type
_entity.pdbx_description
1 polymer ?
#
loop_
_entity_poly.entity_id
_entity_poly.type
_entity_poly.pdbx_seq_one_letter_code
_entity_poly.pdbx_strand_id
1 'polypeptide(L)'
;MGLAAVGIANRAATTPQPTEGAFTGRESVLAVVRLVVPMILYAASFSVLGFYIATGVYMGFFAWYLGRYKVHWILTTALVTPLLIYLAFEVGFKLLLPKSFLYQLIPGFPL
;
A
#
# COMPACT_ATOMS: atom_id res chain seq x y z
N MET A 1 -5.72 -16.36 -19.37
CA MET A 1 -6.86 -15.52 -18.92
C MET A 1 -8.20 -16.25 -18.97
N GLY A 2 -8.53 -17.02 -20.01
CA GLY A 2 -9.83 -17.72 -20.12
C GLY A 2 -10.17 -18.74 -19.01
N LEU A 3 -9.21 -19.54 -18.57
CA LEU A 3 -9.45 -20.56 -17.54
C LEU A 3 -9.78 -19.95 -16.17
N ALA A 4 -9.15 -18.82 -15.83
CA ALA A 4 -9.44 -18.09 -14.60
C ALA A 4 -10.86 -17.49 -14.63
N ALA A 5 -11.32 -17.02 -15.79
CA ALA A 5 -12.68 -16.49 -15.96
C ALA A 5 -13.74 -17.57 -15.75
N VAL A 6 -13.53 -18.77 -16.31
CA VAL A 6 -14.43 -19.92 -16.12
C VAL A 6 -14.47 -20.35 -14.64
N GLY A 7 -13.31 -20.38 -13.98
CA GLY A 7 -13.22 -20.67 -12.55
C GLY A 7 -13.98 -19.66 -11.68
N ILE A 8 -13.85 -18.36 -11.97
CA ILE A 8 -14.57 -17.30 -11.26
C ILE A 8 -16.08 -17.40 -11.51
N ALA A 9 -16.50 -17.64 -12.76
CA ALA A 9 -17.92 -17.78 -13.11
C ALA A 9 -18.58 -18.95 -12.36
N ASN A 10 -17.91 -20.11 -12.31
CA ASN A 10 -18.41 -21.26 -11.57
C ASN A 10 -18.49 -20.99 -10.06
N ARG A 11 -17.48 -20.29 -9.51
CA ARG A 11 -17.48 -19.92 -8.08
C ARG A 11 -18.55 -18.90 -7.75
N ALA A 12 -18.80 -17.93 -8.63
CA ALA A 12 -19.83 -16.92 -8.46
C ALA A 12 -21.25 -17.52 -8.48
N ALA A 13 -21.46 -18.57 -9.29
CA ALA A 13 -22.74 -19.27 -9.37
C ALA A 13 -23.00 -20.23 -8.19
N THR A 14 -21.95 -20.76 -7.56
CA THR A 14 -22.06 -21.80 -6.53
C THR A 14 -21.82 -21.29 -5.11
N THR A 15 -21.15 -20.15 -4.95
CA THR A 15 -20.90 -19.54 -3.64
C THR A 15 -22.03 -18.56 -3.31
N PRO A 16 -22.75 -18.73 -2.19
CA PRO A 16 -23.72 -17.75 -1.73
C PRO A 16 -23.05 -16.37 -1.64
N GLN A 17 -23.45 -15.46 -2.52
CA GLN A 17 -23.03 -14.07 -2.40
C GLN A 17 -23.74 -13.47 -1.18
N PRO A 18 -23.04 -12.69 -0.34
CA PRO A 18 -23.70 -11.97 0.75
C PRO A 18 -24.80 -11.11 0.15
N THR A 19 -26.04 -11.32 0.60
CA THR A 19 -27.23 -10.56 0.18
C THR A 19 -27.29 -9.16 0.80
N GLU A 20 -26.39 -8.88 1.74
CA GLU A 20 -26.16 -7.56 2.32
C GLU A 20 -25.44 -6.68 1.28
N GLY A 21 -26.08 -5.58 0.87
CA GLY A 21 -25.46 -4.60 -0.01
C GLY A 21 -24.16 -4.06 0.60
N ALA A 22 -23.23 -3.56 -0.23
CA ALA A 22 -21.92 -3.06 0.21
C ALA A 22 -22.00 -1.99 1.33
N PHE A 23 -23.17 -1.39 1.56
CA PHE A 23 -23.46 -0.40 2.59
C PHE A 23 -24.73 -0.70 3.42
N THR A 24 -25.11 -1.95 3.65
CA THR A 24 -26.19 -2.27 4.60
C THR A 24 -25.67 -2.24 6.04
N GLY A 25 -25.36 -1.04 6.55
CA GLY A 25 -25.06 -0.82 7.96
C GLY A 25 -23.89 0.11 8.23
N ARG A 26 -23.89 0.70 9.44
CA ARG A 26 -22.79 1.55 9.96
C ARG A 26 -21.43 0.84 9.96
N GLU A 27 -21.43 -0.48 10.04
CA GLU A 27 -20.23 -1.31 10.09
C GLU A 27 -19.50 -1.33 8.75
N SER A 28 -20.23 -1.40 7.64
CA SER A 28 -19.64 -1.32 6.29
C SER A 28 -19.04 0.06 6.01
N VAL A 29 -19.71 1.13 6.47
CA VAL A 29 -19.17 2.50 6.38
C VAL A 29 -17.89 2.62 7.22
N LEU A 30 -17.88 2.10 8.45
CA LEU A 30 -16.69 2.09 9.31
C LEU A 30 -15.55 1.28 8.70
N ALA A 31 -15.84 0.18 7.99
CA ALA A 31 -14.82 -0.60 7.31
C ALA A 31 -14.14 0.20 6.18
N VAL A 32 -14.91 0.95 5.39
CA VAL A 32 -14.36 1.84 4.35
C VAL A 32 -13.55 2.97 4.97
N VAL A 33 -14.08 3.63 6.01
CA VAL A 33 -13.37 4.70 6.71
C VAL A 33 -12.05 4.20 7.30
N ARG A 34 -12.02 2.99 7.86
CA ARG A 34 -10.79 2.36 8.37
C ARG A 34 -9.73 2.12 7.30
N LEU A 35 -10.12 1.99 6.03
CA LEU A 35 -9.18 1.87 4.92
C LEU A 35 -8.75 3.23 4.36
N VAL A 36 -9.71 4.15 4.20
CA VAL A 36 -9.49 5.48 3.61
C VAL A 36 -8.64 6.37 4.51
N VAL A 37 -8.88 6.35 5.83
CA VAL A 37 -8.14 7.20 6.78
C VAL A 37 -6.62 6.94 6.72
N PRO A 38 -6.13 5.68 6.80
CA PRO A 38 -4.71 5.40 6.61
C PRO A 38 -4.15 5.87 5.27
N MET A 39 -4.92 5.81 4.18
CA MET A 39 -4.48 6.28 2.86
C MET A 39 -4.29 7.79 2.82
N ILE A 40 -5.21 8.54 3.44
CA ILE A 40 -5.09 10.00 3.53
C ILE A 40 -3.88 10.37 4.39
N LEU A 41 -3.71 9.70 5.54
CA LEU A 41 -2.55 9.92 6.42
C LEU A 41 -1.23 9.60 5.70
N TYR A 42 -1.20 8.55 4.89
CA TYR A 42 -0.07 8.19 4.05
C TYR A 42 0.29 9.32 3.08
N ALA A 43 -0.68 9.82 2.30
CA ALA A 43 -0.43 10.92 1.36
C ALA A 43 -0.01 12.22 2.09
N ALA A 44 -0.65 12.55 3.21
CA ALA A 44 -0.29 13.72 4.02
C ALA A 44 1.13 13.63 4.59
N SER A 45 1.62 12.41 4.86
CA SER A 45 2.96 12.19 5.41
C SER A 45 4.09 12.48 4.41
N PHE A 46 3.80 12.62 3.11
CA PHE A 46 4.83 12.86 2.08
C PHE A 46 5.59 14.17 2.29
N SER A 47 4.94 15.20 2.82
CA SER A 47 5.58 16.51 3.07
C SER A 47 6.72 16.41 4.08
N VAL A 48 6.63 15.47 5.01
CA VAL A 48 7.64 15.24 6.05
C VAL A 48 8.50 14.06 5.65
N LEU A 49 7.93 12.86 5.62
CA LEU A 49 8.64 11.59 5.44
C LEU A 49 9.13 11.36 4.02
N GLY A 50 8.63 12.10 3.03
CA GLY A 50 8.84 11.79 1.62
C GLY A 50 8.14 10.51 1.18
N PHE A 51 8.10 10.29 -0.13
CA PHE A 51 7.35 9.19 -0.72
C PHE A 51 7.89 7.81 -0.30
N TYR A 52 9.21 7.60 -0.31
CA TYR A 52 9.80 6.28 -0.08
C TYR A 52 9.65 5.78 1.36
N ILE A 53 9.95 6.63 2.34
CA ILE A 53 9.82 6.27 3.77
C ILE A 53 8.35 6.09 4.12
N ALA A 54 7.49 7.01 3.65
CA ALA A 54 6.05 6.86 3.81
C ALA A 54 5.56 5.52 3.24
N THR A 55 6.04 5.12 2.06
CA THR A 55 5.63 3.87 1.40
C THR A 55 6.04 2.66 2.23
N GLY A 56 7.27 2.65 2.74
CA GLY A 56 7.75 1.57 3.60
C GLY A 56 6.97 1.45 4.90
N VAL A 57 6.72 2.58 5.58
CA VAL A 57 5.92 2.62 6.81
C VAL A 57 4.48 2.19 6.55
N TYR A 58 3.86 2.65 5.47
CA TYR A 58 2.50 2.30 5.10
C TYR A 58 2.36 0.80 4.77
N MET A 59 3.25 0.27 3.93
CA MET A 59 3.28 -1.16 3.58
C MET A 59 3.52 -2.03 4.83
N GLY A 60 4.49 -1.66 5.67
CA GLY A 60 4.79 -2.37 6.91
C GLY A 60 3.61 -2.36 7.88
N PHE A 61 2.97 -1.20 8.04
CA PHE A 61 1.78 -1.05 8.87
C PHE A 61 0.63 -1.94 8.37
N PHE A 62 0.33 -1.95 7.07
CA PHE A 62 -0.73 -2.79 6.53
C PHE A 62 -0.41 -4.29 6.57
N ALA A 63 0.84 -4.67 6.32
CA ALA A 63 1.29 -6.05 6.44
C ALA A 63 1.15 -6.59 7.87
N TRP A 64 1.34 -5.72 8.87
CA TRP A 64 1.08 -6.03 10.27
C TRP A 64 -0.40 -6.01 10.63
N TYR A 65 -1.12 -4.94 10.27
CA TYR A 65 -2.49 -4.66 10.70
C TYR A 65 -3.53 -5.57 10.02
N LEU A 66 -3.46 -5.73 8.69
CA LEU A 66 -4.36 -6.59 7.92
C LEU A 66 -3.80 -8.00 7.72
N GLY A 67 -2.51 -8.09 7.37
CA GLY A 67 -1.91 -9.35 6.93
C GLY A 67 -1.54 -10.31 8.06
N ARG A 68 -1.33 -9.80 9.30
CA ARG A 68 -0.78 -10.55 10.44
C ARG A 68 0.44 -11.40 10.07
N TYR A 69 1.27 -10.90 9.18
CA TYR A 69 2.46 -11.61 8.70
C TYR A 69 3.54 -11.67 9.79
N LYS A 70 4.45 -12.64 9.65
CA LYS A 70 5.65 -12.71 10.51
C LYS A 70 6.49 -11.44 10.32
N VAL A 71 7.08 -10.93 11.40
CA VAL A 71 7.87 -9.68 11.43
C VAL A 71 8.93 -9.63 10.33
N HIS A 72 9.60 -10.76 10.05
CA HIS A 72 10.58 -10.86 8.97
C HIS A 72 10.00 -10.47 7.60
N TRP A 73 8.81 -10.98 7.26
CA TRP A 73 8.16 -10.65 5.99
C TRP A 73 7.69 -9.20 5.92
N ILE A 74 7.23 -8.65 7.05
CA ILE A 74 6.86 -7.23 7.17
C ILE A 74 8.08 -6.35 6.90
N LEU A 75 9.21 -6.67 7.53
CA LEU A 75 10.43 -5.88 7.37
C LEU A 75 10.97 -5.98 5.94
N THR A 76 10.92 -7.17 5.34
CA THR A 76 11.32 -7.36 3.94
C THR A 76 10.45 -6.53 3.00
N THR A 77 9.12 -6.60 3.09
CA THR A 77 8.25 -5.82 2.19
C THR A 77 8.36 -4.31 2.43
N ALA A 78 8.49 -3.88 3.69
CA ALA A 78 8.64 -2.47 4.05
C ALA A 78 9.96 -1.85 3.55
N LEU A 79 11.02 -2.64 3.32
CA LEU A 79 12.31 -2.17 2.80
C LEU A 79 12.47 -2.43 1.30
N VAL A 80 12.22 -3.65 0.85
CA VAL A 80 12.48 -4.08 -0.52
C VAL A 80 11.55 -3.36 -1.50
N THR A 81 10.28 -3.21 -1.18
CA THR A 81 9.31 -2.56 -2.07
C THR A 81 9.68 -1.10 -2.38
N PRO A 82 9.87 -0.21 -1.39
CA PRO A 82 10.26 1.17 -1.69
C PRO A 82 11.64 1.25 -2.35
N LEU A 83 12.57 0.34 -2.04
CA LEU A 83 13.87 0.27 -2.72
C LEU A 83 13.72 -0.06 -4.21
N LEU A 84 12.88 -1.05 -4.56
CA LEU A 84 12.61 -1.39 -5.96
C LEU A 84 11.93 -0.24 -6.70
N ILE A 85 11.02 0.48 -6.03
CA ILE A 85 10.37 1.67 -6.60
C ILE A 85 11.40 2.77 -6.85
N TYR A 86 12.31 3.02 -5.91
CA TYR A 86 13.43 3.96 -6.10
C TYR A 86 14.28 3.58 -7.32
N LEU A 87 14.69 2.32 -7.43
CA LEU A 87 15.48 1.85 -8.57
C LEU A 87 14.72 1.98 -9.90
N ALA A 88 13.44 1.63 -9.93
CA ALA A 88 12.65 1.72 -11.15
C ALA A 88 12.41 3.17 -11.58
N PHE A 89 11.95 4.03 -10.67
CA PHE A 89 11.52 5.38 -11.00
C PHE A 89 12.65 6.39 -11.02
N GLU A 90 13.54 6.37 -10.04
CA GLU A 90 14.60 7.38 -9.93
C GLU A 90 15.80 6.99 -10.81
N VAL A 91 16.26 5.74 -10.72
CA VAL A 91 17.41 5.28 -11.53
C VAL A 91 16.98 4.96 -12.97
N GLY A 92 15.85 4.27 -13.14
CA GLY A 92 15.35 3.90 -14.47
C GLY A 92 14.73 5.08 -15.22
N PHE A 93 13.68 5.69 -14.64
CA PHE A 93 12.89 6.73 -15.31
C PHE A 93 13.31 8.17 -15.01
N LYS A 94 14.26 8.40 -14.07
CA LYS A 94 14.65 9.74 -13.61
C LYS A 94 13.45 10.60 -13.18
N LEU A 95 12.45 9.95 -12.58
CA LEU A 95 11.24 10.61 -12.10
C LEU A 95 11.51 11.33 -10.79
N LEU A 96 11.13 12.59 -10.69
CA LEU A 96 11.23 13.38 -9.46
C LEU A 96 10.06 13.03 -8.54
N LEU A 97 10.32 12.19 -7.54
CA LEU A 97 9.36 11.89 -6.48
C LEU A 97 9.58 12.81 -5.27
N PRO A 98 8.52 13.10 -4.46
CA PRO A 98 8.66 13.89 -3.24
C PRO A 98 9.71 13.30 -2.31
N LYS A 99 10.89 13.95 -2.21
CA LYS A 99 11.99 13.47 -1.37
C LYS A 99 11.73 13.81 0.10
N SER A 100 12.22 12.94 0.98
CA SER A 100 12.04 13.04 2.43
C SER A 100 12.88 14.15 3.06
N PHE A 101 12.52 14.60 4.26
CA PHE A 101 13.35 15.50 5.07
C PHE A 101 14.81 15.04 5.25
N LEU A 102 15.09 13.71 5.21
CA LEU A 102 16.44 13.16 5.31
C LEU A 102 17.39 13.65 4.20
N TYR A 103 16.86 13.98 3.01
CA TYR A 103 17.67 14.55 1.92
C TYR A 103 18.14 15.98 2.23
N GLN A 104 17.41 16.73 3.07
CA GLN A 104 17.82 18.06 3.50
C GLN A 104 18.88 18.01 4.61
N LEU A 105 18.93 16.90 5.36
CA LEU A 105 19.82 16.73 6.51
C LEU A 105 21.21 16.18 6.13
N ILE A 106 21.34 15.46 5.01
CA ILE A 106 22.61 14.88 4.55
C ILE A 106 23.08 15.61 3.28
N PRO A 107 24.08 16.52 3.37
CA PRO A 107 24.62 17.20 2.20
C PRO A 107 25.37 16.20 1.31
N GLY A 108 24.98 16.09 0.02
CA GLY A 108 25.71 15.30 -0.99
C GLY A 108 24.95 14.12 -1.61
N PHE A 109 23.67 13.92 -1.28
CA PHE A 109 22.85 12.92 -1.96
C PHE A 109 22.51 13.36 -3.39
N PRO A 110 22.81 12.56 -4.44
CA PRO A 110 22.57 12.95 -5.82
C PRO A 110 21.08 13.10 -6.13
N LEU A 111 20.77 14.08 -7.00
CA LEU A 111 19.42 14.41 -7.48
C LEU A 111 18.86 13.34 -8.39
#